data_AF-A0A8J4VJD7-F1
#
_entry.id   AF-A0A8J4VJD7-F1
#
_cell.length_a   1.000
_cell.length_b   1.000
_cell.length_c   1.000
_cell.angle_alpha   90.00
_cell.angle_beta   90.00
_cell.angle_gamma   90.00
#
_symmetry.space_group_name_H-M   'P 1'
#
loop_
_entity.id
_entity.type
_entity.pdbx_description
1 polymer ?
#
loop_
_entity_poly.entity_id
_entity_poly.type
_entity_poly.pdbx_seq_one_letter_code
_entity_poly.pdbx_strand_id
1 'polypeptide(L)' 'MGALDEGPLDLELENGVRLGSIDLGFEEEPETIAIEDAVRVLLHGLGEDVNREGLKKTPFRVAKALREGTKAVHEF' A
#
# COMPACT_ATOMS: atom_id res chain seq x y z
N MET A 1 -6.07 -28.34 -8.55
CA MET A 1 -5.86 -28.60 -7.12
C MET A 1 -4.97 -27.49 -6.62
N GLY A 2 -5.51 -26.62 -5.77
CA GLY A 2 -4.82 -25.46 -5.22
C GLY A 2 -4.00 -25.84 -3.99
N ALA A 3 -2.88 -25.16 -3.84
CA ALA A 3 -2.13 -25.07 -2.61
C ALA A 3 -1.55 -23.64 -2.60
N LEU A 4 -2.40 -22.67 -2.23
CA LEU A 4 -1.90 -21.38 -1.78
C LEU A 4 -1.58 -21.61 -0.30
N ASP A 5 -0.28 -21.77 -0.03
CA ASP A 5 0.29 -21.82 1.31
C ASP A 5 0.18 -20.40 1.88
N GLU A 6 -0.88 -20.15 2.62
CA GLU A 6 -1.15 -18.90 3.34
C GLU A 6 -0.25 -18.83 4.58
N GLY A 7 1.05 -18.66 4.37
CA GLY A 7 2.00 -18.33 5.43
C GLY A 7 1.69 -16.92 5.98
N PRO A 8 1.61 -16.71 7.30
CA PRO A 8 1.42 -15.38 7.86
C PRO A 8 2.64 -14.52 7.49
N LEU A 9 2.42 -13.49 6.67
CA LEU A 9 3.42 -12.50 6.31
C LEU A 9 3.64 -11.58 7.51
N ASP A 10 4.44 -12.03 8.49
CA ASP A 10 4.88 -11.23 9.62
C ASP A 10 6.02 -10.31 9.15
N LEU A 11 5.67 -9.09 8.74
CA LEU A 11 6.62 -8.04 8.38
C LEU A 11 6.56 -6.92 9.43
N GLU A 12 7.52 -6.93 10.34
CA GLU A 12 7.80 -5.80 11.22
C GLU A 12 8.30 -4.60 10.38
N LEU A 13 7.53 -3.52 10.31
CA LEU A 13 7.85 -2.35 9.48
C LEU A 13 8.44 -1.20 10.32
N GLU A 14 9.73 -0.91 10.11
CA GLU A 14 10.44 0.20 10.74
C GLU A 14 10.10 1.54 10.05
N ASN A 15 9.65 2.49 10.88
CA ASN A 15 9.07 3.78 10.51
C ASN A 15 10.11 4.78 9.97
N GLY A 16 9.87 5.44 8.81
CA GLY A 16 10.86 6.34 8.22
C GLY A 16 10.39 7.34 7.14
N VAL A 17 10.23 8.60 7.59
CA VAL A 17 10.42 9.90 6.89
C VAL A 17 9.22 10.56 6.16
N ARG A 18 8.87 11.75 6.72
CA ARG A 18 7.84 12.72 6.33
C ARG A 18 8.10 13.40 4.98
N LEU A 19 7.09 13.50 4.13
CA LEU A 19 7.09 14.39 2.97
C LEU A 19 5.96 15.42 3.02
N GLY A 20 6.32 16.66 2.70
CA GLY A 20 5.51 17.84 2.96
C GLY A 20 4.20 17.96 2.18
N SER A 21 3.28 18.67 2.85
CA SER A 21 2.13 19.41 2.32
C SER A 21 0.88 18.60 1.99
N ILE A 22 -0.04 18.59 2.98
CA ILE A 22 -1.50 18.37 2.88
C ILE A 22 -1.93 16.91 2.65
N ASP A 23 -1.67 15.99 3.59
CA ASP A 23 -2.54 14.81 3.87
C ASP A 23 -2.09 13.99 5.09
N LEU A 24 -1.65 14.62 6.18
CA LEU A 24 -1.15 13.91 7.38
C LEU A 24 -2.16 12.89 7.96
N GLY A 25 -3.46 13.05 7.70
CA GLY A 25 -4.48 12.10 8.14
C GLY A 25 -4.60 10.85 7.27
N PHE A 26 -4.24 10.92 5.99
CA PHE A 26 -4.44 9.81 5.05
C PHE A 26 -3.36 8.74 5.18
N GLU A 27 -2.10 9.14 5.38
CA GLU A 27 -0.96 8.20 5.44
C GLU A 27 -1.00 7.29 6.66
N GLU A 28 -1.67 7.71 7.74
CA GLU A 28 -1.76 6.98 9.00
C GLU A 28 -3.08 6.18 9.14
N GLU A 29 -3.99 6.27 8.18
CA GLU A 29 -5.21 5.46 8.18
C GLU A 29 -4.86 3.96 8.01
N PRO A 30 -5.42 3.06 8.83
CA PRO A 30 -5.07 1.64 8.79
C PRO A 30 -5.36 1.00 7.44
N GLU A 31 -6.40 1.46 6.74
CA GLU A 31 -6.74 1.01 5.38
C GLU A 31 -5.68 1.45 4.36
N THR A 32 -5.16 2.68 4.48
CA THR A 32 -4.09 3.18 3.61
C THR A 32 -2.84 2.32 3.76
N ILE A 33 -2.42 2.06 4.99
CA ILE A 33 -1.25 1.22 5.31
C ILE A 33 -1.46 -0.18 4.73
N ALA A 34 -2.62 -0.79 4.96
CA ALA A 34 -2.93 -2.13 4.42
C ALA A 34 -2.90 -2.19 2.89
N ILE A 35 -3.40 -1.15 2.20
CA ILE A 35 -3.34 -1.08 0.73
C ILE A 35 -1.89 -0.88 0.27
N GLU A 36 -1.10 -0.04 0.92
CA GLU A 36 0.31 0.14 0.58
C GLU A 36 1.09 -1.17 0.68
N ASP A 37 0.92 -1.91 1.77
CA ASP A 37 1.60 -3.20 1.97
C ASP A 37 1.18 -4.23 0.92
N ALA A 38 -0.11 -4.30 0.60
CA ALA A 38 -0.60 -5.15 -0.48
C ALA A 38 0.03 -4.77 -1.84
N VAL A 39 0.17 -3.47 -2.13
CA VAL A 39 0.81 -3.01 -3.37
C VAL A 39 2.29 -3.36 -3.40
N ARG A 40 3.01 -3.31 -2.27
CA ARG A 40 4.41 -3.77 -2.19
C ARG A 40 4.51 -5.26 -2.53
N VAL A 41 3.61 -6.08 -1.99
CA VAL A 41 3.54 -7.52 -2.31
C VAL A 41 3.28 -7.76 -3.79
N LEU A 42 2.35 -7.01 -4.40
CA LEU A 42 2.05 -7.12 -5.83
C LEU A 42 3.25 -6.74 -6.71
N LEU A 43 3.92 -5.63 -6.41
CA LEU A 43 5.12 -5.21 -7.13
C LEU A 43 6.23 -6.28 -7.03
N HIS A 44 6.44 -6.83 -5.83
CA HIS A 44 7.40 -7.91 -5.64
C HIS A 44 7.03 -9.16 -6.45
N GLY A 45 5.76 -9.56 -6.46
CA GLY A 45 5.26 -10.69 -7.24
C GLY A 45 5.40 -10.51 -8.76
N LEU A 46 5.43 -9.26 -9.24
CA LEU A 46 5.70 -8.92 -10.65
C LEU A 46 7.19 -8.88 -10.99
N GLY A 47 8.08 -9.03 -10.01
CA GLY A 47 9.53 -8.88 -10.18
C GLY A 47 10.01 -7.43 -10.25
N GLU A 48 9.19 -6.47 -9.81
CA GLU A 48 9.55 -5.06 -9.77
C GLU A 48 10.37 -4.73 -8.51
N ASP A 49 11.32 -3.80 -8.65
CA ASP A 49 12.04 -3.23 -7.51
C ASP A 49 11.26 -2.05 -6.91
N VAL A 50 10.62 -2.27 -5.76
CA VAL A 50 9.86 -1.25 -5.03
C VAL A 50 10.71 -0.05 -4.62
N ASN A 51 12.03 -0.24 -4.47
CA ASN A 51 12.97 0.82 -4.11
C ASN A 51 13.48 1.61 -5.33
N ARG A 52 13.06 1.25 -6.55
CA ARG A 52 13.35 2.03 -7.75
C ARG A 52 12.71 3.41 -7.61
N GLU A 53 13.43 4.46 -8.00
CA GLU A 53 13.00 5.86 -7.83
C GLU A 53 11.56 6.12 -8.33
N GLY A 54 11.19 5.55 -9.48
CA GLY A 54 9.85 5.68 -10.05
C GLY A 54 8.75 4.89 -9.34
N LEU A 55 9.10 3.98 -8.43
CA LEU A 55 8.18 3.08 -7.73
C LEU A 55 8.09 3.31 -6.22
N LYS A 56 9.05 4.02 -5.62
CA LYS A 56 9.07 4.31 -4.17
C LYS A 56 7.75 4.89 -3.64
N LYS A 57 7.07 5.73 -4.43
CA LYS A 57 5.78 6.34 -4.06
C LYS A 57 4.57 5.65 -4.67
N THR A 58 4.75 4.59 -5.44
CA THR A 58 3.64 3.89 -6.08
C THR A 58 2.66 3.30 -5.06
N PRO A 59 3.10 2.62 -3.97
CA PRO A 59 2.19 2.13 -2.95
C PRO A 59 1.21 3.21 -2.46
N PHE A 60 1.75 4.34 -1.99
CA PHE A 60 0.96 5.49 -1.54
C PHE A 60 -0.01 6.03 -2.60
N ARG A 61 0.48 6.24 -3.83
CA ARG A 61 -0.34 6.76 -4.94
C ARG A 61 -1.49 5.83 -5.29
N VAL A 62 -1.26 4.51 -5.22
CA VAL A 62 -2.29 3.51 -5.47
C VAL A 62 -3.31 3.49 -4.34
N ALA A 63 -2.86 3.53 -3.08
CA ALA A 63 -3.77 3.63 -1.93
C ALA A 63 -4.71 4.85 -2.04
N LYS A 64 -4.15 6.01 -2.41
CA LYS A 64 -4.94 7.24 -2.62
C LYS A 64 -5.95 7.09 -3.75
N ALA A 65 -5.50 6.61 -4.90
CA ALA A 65 -6.37 6.42 -6.08
C ALA A 65 -7.48 5.41 -5.81
N LEU A 66 -7.18 4.31 -5.11
CA LEU A 66 -8.16 3.28 -4.80
C LEU A 66 -9.23 3.82 -3.84
N ARG A 67 -8.82 4.43 -2.72
CA ARG A 67 -9.77 4.99 -1.75
C ARG A 67 -10.64 6.07 -2.37
N GLU A 68 -10.07 6.97 -3.18
CA GLU A 68 -10.85 7.97 -3.93
C GLU A 68 -11.81 7.33 -4.94
N GLY A 69 -11.37 6.31 -5.66
CA GLY A 69 -12.18 5.60 -6.65
C GLY A 69 -13.30 4.74 -6.05
N THR A 70 -13.19 4.35 -4.77
CA THR A 70 -14.16 3.48 -4.09
C THR A 70 -14.95 4.17 -2.98
N LYS A 71 -14.86 5.50 -2.82
CA LYS A 71 -15.57 6.25 -1.76
C LYS A 71 -17.06 5.92 -1.71
N ALA A 72 -17.71 5.85 -2.87
CA ALA A 72 -19.14 5.57 -2.97
C ALA A 72 -19.55 4.21 -2.38
N VAL A 73 -18.65 3.22 -2.29
CA VAL A 73 -18.96 1.90 -1.71
C VAL A 73 -19.25 1.99 -0.21
N HIS A 74 -18.70 3.00 0.48
CA HIS A 74 -18.85 3.19 1.92
C HIS A 74 -20.07 4.06 2.28
N GLU A 75 -20.80 4.56 1.28
CA GLU A 75 -21.94 5.49 1.46
C GLU A 75 -23.32 4.81 1.25
N PHE A 76 -23.36 3.48 1.11
CA PHE A 76 -24.59 2.67 1.01
C PHE A 76 -24.83 1.83 2.27
#